data_AF-T1EQ01-F1
#
_entry.id   AF-T1EQ01-F1
#
_cell.length_a   1.000
_cell.length_b   1.000
_cell.length_c   1.000
_cell.angle_alpha   90.00
_cell.angle_beta   90.00
_cell.angle_gamma   90.00
#
_symmetry.space_group_name_H-M   'P 1'
#
loop_
_entity.id
_entity.type
_entity.pdbx_description
1 polymer ?
#
loop_
_entity_poly.entity_id
_entity_poly.type
_entity_poly.pdbx_seq_one_letter_code
_entity_poly.pdbx_strand_id
1 'polypeptide(L)'
;MSKTRSQRSQSIPGSASVKDDNILCCVCDAVVQIEPSDLYDELVKYASKSKNMKFYCDNCVKHADGFKGLLQMLNEKFESIDSSLKTFDSIDIGMKNLQLRLESSGENLKQLEKLDEKLSQSINFLKNDITKFWSDVVKSNSKIVDNEAATLRNMISTSFFDVVKKDLDVVSKEVISVRRTIEVANEVKARENNIVLFNFSEDLDVAKDRGNVLGFLRSLTDESLKDEDILKIFRQGKKPSVSSPPRPVIVMFINLSAKVLVMRRLFRLALLDEKMRERCGRAMENSEISKACYQTGLNLGLLNIRFIRSKYDIIHDLLSNDLDICVLTETWHGSSDDISVKLAMPYGFSFMDYLRPHDPNHGEIIVYFKNVFKVKK
;
A
#
# COMPACT_ATOMS: atom_id res chain seq x y z
N MET A 1 72.01 66.96 48.08
CA MET A 1 71.25 68.11 48.65
C MET A 1 70.93 67.74 50.08
N SER A 2 71.32 68.40 51.16
CA SER A 2 71.97 69.69 51.40
C SER A 2 72.46 69.71 52.86
N LYS A 3 73.69 70.23 53.09
CA LYS A 3 74.19 70.98 54.28
C LYS A 3 74.12 70.27 55.67
N THR A 4 75.02 70.42 56.64
CA THR A 4 76.06 71.43 56.93
C THR A 4 76.99 70.88 58.01
N ARG A 5 78.31 71.08 57.83
CA ARG A 5 79.36 70.87 58.83
C ARG A 5 79.48 72.17 59.65
N SER A 6 79.30 72.11 60.96
CA SER A 6 79.49 73.24 61.88
C SER A 6 80.86 73.14 62.55
N GLN A 7 81.77 74.04 62.18
CA GLN A 7 82.97 74.35 62.95
C GLN A 7 82.59 75.24 64.14
N ARG A 8 83.07 74.93 65.35
CA ARG A 8 83.16 75.91 66.43
C ARG A 8 84.49 75.77 67.18
N SER A 9 85.37 76.70 66.84
CA SER A 9 86.39 77.39 67.67
C SER A 9 87.10 76.64 68.78
N GLN A 10 88.41 76.44 68.56
CA GLN A 10 89.43 76.37 69.61
C GLN A 10 89.55 77.70 70.36
N SER A 11 89.78 77.62 71.67
CA SER A 11 90.42 78.62 72.51
C SER A 11 91.62 77.95 73.21
N ILE A 12 92.79 78.59 73.13
CA ILE A 12 94.12 78.14 73.61
C ILE A 12 94.31 78.55 75.11
N PRO A 13 95.40 78.17 75.81
CA PRO A 13 95.61 76.94 76.58
C PRO A 13 95.79 77.18 78.09
N GLY A 14 95.71 76.11 78.89
CA GLY A 14 96.10 76.12 80.31
C GLY A 14 97.05 74.97 80.64
N SER A 15 98.35 75.31 80.73
CA SER A 15 99.46 74.64 81.43
C SER A 15 99.61 73.11 81.41
N ALA A 16 100.72 72.71 80.78
CA ALA A 16 101.39 71.42 80.79
C ALA A 16 101.35 70.62 82.12
N SER A 17 101.19 69.31 81.98
CA SER A 17 102.02 68.35 82.71
C SER A 17 102.44 67.23 81.75
N VAL A 18 103.75 67.11 81.52
CA VAL A 18 104.37 66.07 80.69
C VAL A 18 104.37 64.77 81.49
N LYS A 19 103.75 63.72 80.96
CA LYS A 19 103.88 62.33 81.45
C LYS A 19 104.66 61.53 80.40
N ASP A 20 105.67 60.78 80.84
CA ASP A 20 106.68 60.10 80.03
C ASP A 20 106.21 58.85 79.24
N ASP A 21 104.89 58.59 79.13
CA ASP A 21 104.34 57.34 78.56
C ASP A 21 103.60 57.52 77.21
N ASN A 22 103.96 58.51 76.39
CA ASN A 22 103.26 58.75 75.11
C ASN A 22 103.80 57.88 73.96
N ILE A 23 102.90 57.22 73.21
CA ILE A 23 103.25 56.54 71.95
C ILE A 23 103.46 57.61 70.86
N LEU A 24 104.66 57.65 70.31
CA LEU A 24 105.05 58.60 69.26
C LEU A 24 105.01 57.92 67.89
N CYS A 25 104.66 58.69 66.88
CA CYS A 25 104.79 58.27 65.50
C CYS A 25 106.28 58.13 65.13
N CYS A 26 106.68 56.97 64.60
CA CYS A 26 108.05 56.63 64.23
C CYS A 26 108.67 57.50 63.10
N VAL A 27 107.91 58.45 62.54
CA VAL A 27 108.34 59.27 61.39
C VAL A 27 108.32 60.76 61.69
N CYS A 28 107.33 61.25 62.43
CA CYS A 28 107.16 62.68 62.70
C CYS A 28 107.13 63.04 64.19
N ASP A 29 107.33 62.05 65.05
CA ASP A 29 107.29 62.17 66.51
C ASP A 29 105.99 62.79 67.07
N ALA A 30 104.94 62.86 66.26
CA ALA A 30 103.63 63.29 66.72
C ALA A 30 103.06 62.24 67.68
N VAL A 31 102.47 62.71 68.79
CA VAL A 31 101.76 61.84 69.72
C VAL A 31 100.58 61.19 69.00
N VAL A 32 100.57 59.86 68.91
CA VAL A 32 99.47 59.11 68.32
C VAL A 32 98.34 59.07 69.34
N GLN A 33 97.28 59.83 69.10
CA GLN A 33 96.09 59.81 69.94
C GLN A 33 95.24 58.61 69.56
N ILE A 34 95.20 57.61 70.44
CA ILE A 34 94.26 56.49 70.35
C ILE A 34 93.06 56.84 71.25
N GLU A 35 91.84 56.55 70.82
CA GLU A 35 90.65 56.82 71.66
C GLU A 35 90.67 55.93 72.92
N PRO A 36 90.28 56.44 74.11
CA PRO A 36 90.31 55.66 75.34
C PRO A 36 89.32 54.49 75.27
N SER A 37 89.82 53.26 75.44
CA SER A 37 89.01 52.08 75.73
C SER A 37 89.51 51.40 77.01
N ASP A 38 88.77 50.46 77.58
CA ASP A 38 89.11 49.83 78.87
C ASP A 38 90.46 49.07 78.87
N LEU A 39 91.07 48.86 77.69
CA LEU A 39 92.39 48.24 77.49
C LEU A 39 93.51 49.26 77.22
N TYR A 40 93.21 50.55 77.24
CA TYR A 40 94.10 51.63 76.81
C TYR A 40 95.39 51.69 77.63
N ASP A 41 95.31 51.71 78.95
CA ASP A 41 96.48 51.90 79.82
C ASP A 41 97.45 50.70 79.78
N GLU A 42 96.94 49.49 79.57
CA GLU A 42 97.76 48.26 79.47
C GLU A 42 98.44 48.15 78.09
N LEU A 43 97.71 48.46 77.01
CA LEU A 43 98.25 48.49 75.66
C LEU A 43 99.31 49.57 75.50
N VAL A 44 99.09 50.77 76.05
CA VAL A 44 100.07 51.86 76.00
C VAL A 44 101.34 51.50 76.75
N LYS A 45 101.24 50.87 77.94
CA LYS A 45 102.40 50.36 78.70
C LYS A 45 103.18 49.25 78.00
N TYR A 46 102.50 48.36 77.28
CA TYR A 46 103.15 47.26 76.57
C TYR A 46 103.80 47.76 75.27
N ALA A 47 103.08 48.61 74.53
CA ALA A 47 103.52 49.23 73.29
C ALA A 47 104.75 50.13 73.48
N SER A 48 104.79 50.94 74.55
CA SER A 48 105.94 51.81 74.86
C SER A 48 107.20 51.02 75.24
N LYS A 49 107.08 49.77 75.68
CA LYS A 49 108.20 48.88 76.04
C LYS A 49 108.66 47.95 74.91
N SER A 50 107.87 47.76 73.86
CA SER A 50 108.20 46.83 72.79
C SER A 50 109.08 47.50 71.73
N LYS A 51 110.39 47.18 71.73
CA LYS A 51 111.36 47.74 70.78
C LYS A 51 111.09 47.42 69.29
N ASN A 52 110.28 46.40 69.03
CA ASN A 52 110.03 45.90 67.67
C ASN A 52 108.69 46.38 67.07
N MET A 53 107.93 47.21 67.79
CA MET A 53 106.63 47.70 67.33
C MET A 53 106.74 49.18 66.93
N LYS A 54 106.36 49.51 65.69
CA LYS A 54 106.44 50.87 65.16
C LYS A 54 105.03 51.41 64.94
N PHE A 55 104.78 52.60 65.47
CA PHE A 55 103.50 53.30 65.31
C PHE A 55 103.63 54.40 64.27
N TYR A 56 102.63 54.53 63.41
CA TYR A 56 102.57 55.57 62.40
C TYR A 56 101.24 56.31 62.56
N CYS A 57 101.26 57.64 62.55
CA CYS A 57 100.01 58.42 62.49
C CYS A 57 99.37 58.32 61.10
N ASP A 58 98.10 58.69 60.97
CA ASP A 58 97.34 58.62 59.70
C ASP A 58 98.03 59.36 58.53
N ASN A 59 98.80 60.40 58.84
CA ASN A 59 99.56 61.15 57.84
C ASN A 59 100.87 60.45 57.44
N CYS A 60 101.51 59.73 58.36
CA CYS A 60 102.82 59.10 58.16
C CYS A 60 102.77 57.61 57.83
N VAL A 61 101.64 56.92 58.05
CA VAL A 61 101.45 55.50 57.73
C VAL A 61 101.62 55.21 56.24
N LYS A 62 101.37 56.22 55.40
CA LYS A 62 101.59 56.21 53.95
C LYS A 62 103.07 56.05 53.56
N HIS A 63 103.97 56.36 54.48
CA HIS A 63 105.42 56.31 54.33
C HIS A 63 106.06 55.10 55.03
N ALA A 64 105.26 54.22 55.65
CA ALA A 64 105.75 53.00 56.26
C ALA A 64 106.09 51.94 55.18
N ASP A 65 107.32 51.43 55.21
CA ASP A 65 107.76 50.36 54.30
C ASP A 65 106.88 49.11 54.46
N GLY A 66 106.27 48.66 53.37
CA GLY A 66 105.34 47.51 53.33
C GLY A 66 103.85 47.86 53.33
N PHE A 67 103.45 49.06 53.76
CA PHE A 67 102.01 49.44 53.85
C PHE A 67 101.41 49.88 52.50
N LYS A 68 102.22 50.47 51.61
CA LYS A 68 101.77 50.90 50.27
C LYS A 68 101.26 49.74 49.42
N GLY A 69 101.90 48.56 49.51
CA GLY A 69 101.46 47.34 48.81
C GLY A 69 100.14 46.77 49.35
N LEU A 70 99.94 46.82 50.67
CA LEU A 70 98.68 46.41 51.31
C LEU A 70 97.52 47.33 50.95
N LEU A 71 97.73 48.65 50.96
CA LEU A 71 96.73 49.64 50.55
C LEU A 71 96.32 49.46 49.09
N GLN A 72 97.28 49.18 48.20
CA GLN A 72 97.00 48.92 46.79
C GLN A 72 96.17 47.63 46.61
N MET A 73 96.56 46.52 47.26
CA MET A 73 95.76 45.28 47.24
C MET A 73 94.34 45.49 47.76
N LEU A 74 94.18 46.26 48.84
CA LEU A 74 92.88 46.53 49.44
C LEU A 74 92.00 47.33 48.47
N ASN A 75 92.57 48.33 47.79
CA ASN A 75 91.84 49.13 46.81
C ASN A 75 91.45 48.30 45.58
N GLU A 76 92.34 47.45 45.06
CA GLU A 76 92.02 46.50 43.98
C GLU A 76 90.89 45.52 44.38
N LYS A 77 90.86 45.07 45.65
CA LYS A 77 89.76 44.27 46.18
C LYS A 77 88.46 45.06 46.29
N PHE A 78 88.50 46.32 46.73
CA PHE A 78 87.30 47.17 46.77
C PHE A 78 86.75 47.45 45.37
N GLU A 79 87.58 47.77 44.40
CA GLU A 79 87.16 47.94 43.00
C GLU A 79 86.57 46.64 42.42
N SER A 80 87.16 45.48 42.75
CA SER A 80 86.61 44.17 42.37
C SER A 80 85.24 43.90 43.01
N ILE A 81 85.03 44.33 44.27
CA ILE A 81 83.75 44.22 44.96
C ILE A 81 82.72 45.16 44.34
N ASP A 82 83.08 46.41 44.06
CA ASP A 82 82.20 47.41 43.42
C ASP A 82 81.75 46.96 42.02
N SER A 83 82.69 46.44 41.21
CA SER A 83 82.37 45.83 39.92
C SER A 83 81.40 44.64 40.07
N SER A 84 81.56 43.83 41.11
CA SER A 84 80.65 42.70 41.37
C SER A 84 79.26 43.20 41.80
N LEU A 85 79.18 44.25 42.62
CA LEU A 85 77.90 44.88 42.99
C LEU A 85 77.15 45.42 41.77
N LYS A 86 77.85 46.07 40.83
CA LYS A 86 77.26 46.51 39.56
C LYS A 86 76.72 45.35 38.71
N THR A 87 77.38 44.19 38.75
CA THR A 87 76.84 42.98 38.09
C THR A 87 75.59 42.46 38.79
N PHE A 88 75.51 42.52 40.12
CA PHE A 88 74.29 42.16 40.86
C PHE A 88 73.12 43.10 40.55
N ASP A 89 73.35 44.41 40.43
CA ASP A 89 72.30 45.36 40.02
C ASP A 89 71.77 45.04 38.62
N SER A 90 72.66 44.68 37.70
CA SER A 90 72.28 44.28 36.34
C SER A 90 71.44 43.00 36.33
N ILE A 91 71.77 42.04 37.21
CA ILE A 91 71.00 40.80 37.39
C ILE A 91 69.63 41.09 37.99
N ASP A 92 69.52 41.96 38.99
CA ASP A 92 68.24 42.35 39.62
C ASP A 92 67.29 43.00 38.60
N ILE A 93 67.81 43.90 37.76
CA ILE A 93 67.05 44.49 36.65
C ILE A 93 66.60 43.39 35.66
N GLY A 94 67.50 42.46 35.33
CA GLY A 94 67.19 41.30 34.49
C GLY A 94 66.06 40.44 35.06
N MET A 95 66.10 40.15 36.36
CA MET A 95 65.06 39.37 37.06
C MET A 95 63.71 40.09 37.06
N LYS A 96 63.68 41.40 37.36
CA LYS A 96 62.44 42.19 37.32
C LYS A 96 61.80 42.17 35.94
N ASN A 97 62.60 42.30 34.88
CA ASN A 97 62.10 42.21 33.50
C ASN A 97 61.55 40.82 33.16
N LEU A 98 62.21 39.75 33.61
CA LEU A 98 61.71 38.38 33.42
C LEU A 98 60.39 38.15 34.15
N GLN A 99 60.26 38.69 35.36
CA GLN A 99 59.03 38.56 36.15
C GLN A 99 57.84 39.25 35.48
N LEU A 100 58.02 40.48 34.97
CA LEU A 100 56.98 41.18 34.21
C LEU A 100 56.56 40.40 32.95
N ARG A 101 57.51 39.77 32.26
CA ARG A 101 57.22 38.93 31.09
C ARG A 101 56.45 37.66 31.46
N LEU A 102 56.78 37.03 32.60
CA LEU A 102 56.06 35.86 33.11
C LEU A 102 54.60 36.21 33.46
N GLU A 103 54.38 37.34 34.12
CA GLU A 103 53.04 37.83 34.46
C GLU A 103 52.21 38.10 33.20
N SER A 104 52.76 38.83 32.23
CA SER A 104 52.11 39.06 30.93
C SER A 104 51.80 37.76 30.18
N SER A 105 52.73 36.80 30.20
CA SER A 105 52.51 35.49 29.56
C SER A 105 51.42 34.69 30.27
N GLY A 106 51.30 34.81 31.59
CA GLY A 106 50.22 34.21 32.37
C GLY A 106 48.84 34.79 32.03
N GLU A 107 48.74 36.10 31.78
CA GLU A 107 47.50 36.72 31.30
C GLU A 107 47.10 36.24 29.90
N ASN A 108 48.07 36.11 28.99
CA ASN A 108 47.81 35.59 27.65
C ASN A 108 47.28 34.14 27.69
N LEU A 109 47.80 33.32 28.61
CA LEU A 109 47.33 31.93 28.80
C LEU A 109 45.86 31.91 29.23
N LYS A 110 45.47 32.75 30.18
CA LYS A 110 44.06 32.87 30.63
C LYS A 110 43.14 33.34 29.50
N GLN A 111 43.62 34.22 28.62
CA GLN A 111 42.84 34.65 27.46
C GLN A 111 42.66 33.51 26.44
N LEU A 112 43.68 32.70 26.21
CA LEU A 112 43.63 31.50 25.38
C LEU A 112 42.63 30.47 25.91
N GLU A 113 42.66 30.19 27.22
CA GLU A 113 41.68 29.30 27.87
C GLU A 113 40.24 29.79 27.66
N LYS A 114 40.01 31.10 27.80
CA LYS A 114 38.69 31.72 27.57
C LYS A 114 38.25 31.64 26.10
N LEU A 115 39.18 31.71 25.15
CA LEU A 115 38.89 31.53 23.73
C LEU A 115 38.54 30.08 23.41
N ASP A 116 39.25 29.12 24.02
CA ASP A 116 38.98 27.69 23.88
C ASP A 116 37.59 27.30 24.39
N GLU A 117 37.17 27.85 25.55
CA GLU A 117 35.82 27.67 26.07
C GLU A 117 34.75 28.20 25.12
N LYS A 118 34.95 29.41 24.56
CA LYS A 118 34.02 30.00 23.58
C LYS A 118 33.93 29.19 22.30
N LEU A 119 35.07 28.68 21.82
CA LEU A 119 35.13 27.82 20.65
C LEU A 119 34.36 26.52 20.90
N SER A 120 34.59 25.88 22.05
CA SER A 120 33.89 24.66 22.46
C SER A 120 32.37 24.86 22.56
N GLN A 121 31.93 25.98 23.13
CA GLN A 121 30.50 26.34 23.17
C GLN A 121 29.93 26.50 21.75
N SER A 122 30.63 27.22 20.87
CA SER A 122 30.19 27.44 19.49
C SER A 122 30.09 26.13 18.68
N ILE A 123 31.07 25.23 18.86
CA ILE A 123 31.05 23.90 18.25
C ILE A 123 29.85 23.09 18.74
N ASN A 124 29.53 23.14 20.03
CA ASN A 124 28.37 22.44 20.59
C ASN A 124 27.05 23.00 20.06
N PHE A 125 26.92 24.32 19.92
CA PHE A 125 25.76 24.94 19.28
C PHE A 125 25.60 24.46 17.84
N LEU A 126 26.65 24.52 17.04
CA LEU A 126 26.63 24.07 15.65
C LEU A 126 26.26 22.59 15.53
N LYS A 127 26.81 21.74 16.40
CA LYS A 127 26.48 20.30 16.44
C LYS A 127 25.00 20.07 16.70
N ASN A 128 24.41 20.82 17.63
CA ASN A 128 22.98 20.72 17.94
C ASN A 128 22.11 21.19 16.78
N ASP A 129 22.45 22.30 16.12
CA ASP A 129 21.72 22.82 14.97
C ASP A 129 21.76 21.86 13.79
N ILE A 130 22.93 21.29 13.48
CA ILE A 130 23.08 20.26 12.43
C ILE A 130 22.22 19.04 12.76
N THR A 131 22.25 18.57 14.00
CA THR A 131 21.47 17.39 14.43
C THR A 131 19.97 17.65 14.28
N LYS A 132 19.51 18.83 14.68
CA LYS A 132 18.10 19.23 14.54
C LYS A 132 17.69 19.35 13.08
N PHE A 133 18.49 20.02 12.26
CA PHE A 133 18.23 20.19 10.83
C PHE A 133 18.12 18.83 10.12
N TRP A 134 19.06 17.91 10.37
CA TRP A 134 18.99 16.56 9.82
C TRP A 134 17.74 15.80 10.27
N SER A 135 17.33 15.92 11.53
CA SER A 135 16.10 15.30 12.02
C SER A 135 14.87 15.81 11.28
N ASP A 136 14.78 17.11 11.02
CA ASP A 136 13.64 17.73 10.35
C ASP A 136 13.57 17.37 8.87
N VAL A 137 14.73 17.30 8.19
CA VAL A 137 14.84 16.82 6.79
C VAL A 137 14.40 15.36 6.69
N VAL A 138 14.89 14.48 7.56
CA VAL A 138 14.52 13.06 7.56
C VAL A 138 13.02 12.88 7.79
N LYS A 139 12.44 13.61 8.76
CA LYS A 139 10.99 13.57 9.03
C LYS A 139 10.16 14.03 7.85
N SER A 140 10.57 15.11 7.18
CA SER A 140 9.83 15.63 6.02
C SER A 140 9.89 14.66 4.85
N ASN A 141 11.07 14.11 4.54
CA ASN A 141 11.22 13.16 3.45
C ASN A 141 10.47 11.85 3.72
N SER A 142 10.49 11.34 4.96
CA SER A 142 9.70 10.16 5.34
C SER A 142 8.21 10.37 5.07
N LYS A 143 7.65 11.53 5.47
CA LYS A 143 6.24 11.85 5.23
C LYS A 143 5.87 11.90 3.75
N ILE A 144 6.76 12.44 2.91
CA ILE A 144 6.55 12.50 1.46
C ILE A 144 6.50 11.08 0.89
N VAL A 145 7.47 10.24 1.24
CA VAL A 145 7.53 8.84 0.79
C VAL A 145 6.31 8.06 1.25
N ASP A 146 5.88 8.23 2.51
CA ASP A 146 4.71 7.56 3.06
C ASP A 146 3.42 7.97 2.33
N ASN A 147 3.27 9.25 2.00
CA ASN A 147 2.13 9.78 1.25
C ASN A 147 2.09 9.28 -0.19
N GLU A 148 3.23 9.27 -0.89
CA GLU A 148 3.33 8.72 -2.24
C GLU A 148 3.03 7.22 -2.26
N ALA A 149 3.57 6.47 -1.29
CA ALA A 149 3.29 5.05 -1.14
C ALA A 149 1.81 4.78 -0.85
N ALA A 150 1.16 5.60 -0.03
CA ALA A 150 -0.29 5.51 0.21
C ALA A 150 -1.10 5.80 -1.06
N THR A 151 -0.70 6.82 -1.81
CA THR A 151 -1.35 7.18 -3.09
C THR A 151 -1.23 6.05 -4.11
N LEU A 152 -0.03 5.46 -4.25
CA LEU A 152 0.21 4.30 -5.10
C LEU A 152 -0.62 3.08 -4.69
N ARG A 153 -0.70 2.76 -3.39
CA ARG A 153 -1.54 1.66 -2.89
C ARG A 153 -3.02 1.86 -3.23
N ASN A 154 -3.51 3.10 -3.10
CA ASN A 154 -4.90 3.43 -3.45
C ASN A 154 -5.14 3.29 -4.96
N MET A 155 -4.26 3.83 -5.80
CA MET A 155 -4.37 3.69 -7.26
C MET A 155 -4.36 2.23 -7.71
N ILE A 156 -3.45 1.42 -7.16
CA ILE A 156 -3.38 -0.01 -7.46
C ILE A 156 -4.66 -0.72 -7.02
N SER A 157 -5.16 -0.44 -5.82
CA SER A 157 -6.38 -1.06 -5.31
C SER A 157 -7.60 -0.71 -6.16
N THR A 158 -7.76 0.56 -6.55
CA THR A 158 -8.86 1.00 -7.41
C THR A 158 -8.77 0.38 -8.80
N SER A 159 -7.59 0.40 -9.43
CA SER A 159 -7.37 -0.19 -10.75
C SER A 159 -7.63 -1.69 -10.78
N PHE A 160 -7.09 -2.43 -9.79
CA PHE A 160 -7.31 -3.87 -9.67
C PHE A 160 -8.78 -4.19 -9.41
N PHE A 161 -9.46 -3.40 -8.58
CA PHE A 161 -10.89 -3.55 -8.32
C PHE A 161 -11.72 -3.34 -9.59
N ASP A 162 -11.44 -2.27 -10.35
CA ASP A 162 -12.21 -1.93 -11.55
C ASP A 162 -12.06 -3.00 -12.65
N VAL A 163 -10.85 -3.51 -12.86
CA VAL A 163 -10.59 -4.57 -13.85
C VAL A 163 -11.18 -5.89 -13.39
N VAL A 164 -10.78 -6.39 -12.22
CA VAL A 164 -11.15 -7.74 -11.78
C VAL A 164 -12.63 -7.85 -11.49
N LYS A 165 -13.23 -6.84 -10.84
CA LYS A 165 -14.66 -6.92 -10.46
C LYS A 165 -15.56 -6.82 -11.68
N LYS A 166 -15.26 -5.93 -12.63
CA LYS A 166 -16.07 -5.77 -13.84
C LYS A 166 -16.02 -7.03 -14.70
N ASP A 167 -14.83 -7.59 -14.90
CA ASP A 167 -14.68 -8.81 -15.70
C ASP A 167 -15.33 -10.02 -15.02
N LEU A 168 -15.20 -10.13 -13.69
CA LEU A 168 -15.87 -11.19 -12.92
C LEU A 168 -17.40 -11.07 -12.96
N ASP A 169 -17.95 -9.86 -12.90
CA ASP A 169 -19.39 -9.64 -13.01
C ASP A 169 -19.93 -10.02 -14.40
N VAL A 170 -19.16 -9.76 -15.47
CA VAL A 170 -19.50 -10.19 -16.84
C VAL A 170 -19.51 -11.72 -16.91
N VAL A 171 -18.44 -12.38 -16.46
CA VAL A 171 -18.33 -13.85 -16.44
C VAL A 171 -19.47 -14.46 -15.62
N SER A 172 -19.79 -13.89 -14.46
CA SER A 172 -20.87 -14.37 -13.60
C SER A 172 -22.23 -14.34 -14.31
N LYS A 173 -22.55 -13.23 -14.99
CA LYS A 173 -23.80 -13.10 -15.77
C LYS A 173 -23.88 -14.12 -16.91
N GLU A 174 -22.78 -14.32 -17.63
CA GLU A 174 -22.71 -15.31 -18.71
C GLU A 174 -22.89 -16.73 -18.19
N VAL A 175 -22.21 -17.11 -17.09
CA VAL A 175 -22.35 -18.43 -16.46
C VAL A 175 -23.78 -18.68 -16.01
N ILE A 176 -24.45 -17.67 -15.41
CA ILE A 176 -25.86 -17.78 -15.02
C ILE A 176 -26.75 -17.98 -16.26
N SER A 177 -26.48 -17.26 -17.35
CA SER A 177 -27.22 -17.41 -18.60
C SER A 177 -27.07 -18.81 -19.19
N VAL A 178 -25.84 -19.28 -19.33
CA VAL A 178 -25.53 -20.63 -19.83
C VAL A 178 -26.19 -21.69 -18.98
N ARG A 179 -26.14 -21.55 -17.65
CA ARG A 179 -26.80 -22.47 -16.71
C ARG A 179 -28.31 -22.54 -16.98
N ARG A 180 -29.00 -21.40 -17.12
CA ARG A 180 -30.44 -21.37 -17.42
C ARG A 180 -30.75 -22.04 -18.76
N THR A 181 -29.95 -21.77 -19.79
CA THR A 181 -30.12 -22.40 -21.11
C THR A 181 -29.98 -23.92 -21.03
N ILE A 182 -29.00 -24.42 -20.27
CA ILE A 182 -28.80 -25.86 -20.04
C ILE A 182 -29.98 -26.46 -19.27
N GLU A 183 -30.46 -25.80 -18.22
CA GLU A 183 -31.63 -26.25 -17.44
C GLU A 183 -32.87 -26.39 -18.35
N VAL A 184 -33.17 -25.37 -19.16
CA VAL A 184 -34.28 -25.40 -20.12
C VAL A 184 -34.09 -26.49 -21.18
N ALA A 185 -32.88 -26.64 -21.73
CA ALA A 185 -32.59 -27.67 -22.72
C ALA A 185 -32.76 -29.09 -22.13
N ASN A 186 -32.33 -29.30 -20.89
CA ASN A 186 -32.50 -30.57 -20.18
C ASN A 186 -33.98 -30.87 -19.90
N GLU A 187 -34.77 -29.89 -19.46
CA GLU A 187 -36.21 -30.06 -19.28
C GLU A 187 -36.92 -30.41 -20.59
N VAL A 188 -36.56 -29.72 -21.69
CA VAL A 188 -37.08 -30.02 -23.04
C VAL A 188 -36.70 -31.44 -23.45
N LYS A 189 -35.45 -31.85 -23.24
CA LYS A 189 -34.97 -33.19 -23.56
C LYS A 189 -35.73 -34.25 -22.76
N ALA A 190 -35.93 -34.05 -21.46
CA ALA A 190 -36.62 -34.99 -20.58
C ALA A 190 -38.10 -35.21 -20.97
N ARG A 191 -38.74 -34.22 -21.61
CA ARG A 191 -40.13 -34.30 -22.05
C ARG A 191 -40.31 -34.47 -23.56
N GLU A 192 -39.22 -34.60 -24.32
CA GLU A 192 -39.26 -34.61 -25.79
C GLU A 192 -40.11 -35.77 -26.33
N ASN A 193 -40.04 -36.92 -25.65
CA ASN A 193 -40.74 -38.15 -26.01
C ASN A 193 -42.05 -38.30 -25.24
N ASN A 194 -42.54 -37.25 -24.60
CA ASN A 194 -43.82 -37.30 -23.89
C ASN A 194 -44.94 -36.78 -24.79
N ILE A 195 -46.16 -37.29 -24.57
CA ILE A 195 -47.40 -36.72 -25.08
C ILE A 195 -48.34 -36.42 -23.90
N VAL A 196 -49.25 -35.47 -24.11
CA VAL A 196 -50.29 -35.13 -23.16
C VAL A 196 -51.64 -35.38 -23.81
N LEU A 197 -52.47 -36.19 -23.17
CA LEU A 197 -53.84 -36.45 -23.59
C LEU A 197 -54.77 -35.63 -22.69
N PHE A 198 -55.54 -34.75 -23.31
CA PHE A 198 -56.57 -33.95 -22.62
C PHE A 198 -57.93 -34.64 -22.73
N ASN A 199 -58.78 -34.42 -21.72
CA ASN A 199 -60.16 -34.92 -21.69
C ASN A 199 -60.31 -36.44 -21.84
N PHE A 200 -59.31 -37.21 -21.43
CA PHE A 200 -59.40 -38.67 -21.40
C PHE A 200 -60.16 -39.12 -20.15
N SER A 201 -61.28 -39.82 -20.31
CA SER A 201 -62.14 -40.29 -19.21
C SER A 201 -61.35 -40.93 -18.07
N GLU A 202 -61.59 -40.52 -16.83
CA GLU A 202 -60.87 -40.98 -15.65
C GLU A 202 -61.58 -42.17 -14.99
N ASP A 203 -60.89 -43.31 -14.88
CA ASP A 203 -61.37 -44.45 -14.10
C ASP A 203 -60.93 -44.31 -12.62
N LEU A 204 -61.74 -44.85 -11.70
CA LEU A 204 -61.41 -44.83 -10.28
C LEU A 204 -60.24 -45.75 -9.96
N ASP A 205 -60.14 -46.86 -10.69
CA ASP A 205 -59.04 -47.82 -10.59
C ASP A 205 -57.87 -47.37 -11.48
N VAL A 206 -56.70 -47.15 -10.87
CA VAL A 206 -55.48 -46.68 -11.55
C VAL A 206 -54.97 -47.67 -12.58
N ALA A 207 -55.05 -48.98 -12.33
CA ALA A 207 -54.60 -50.00 -13.26
C ALA A 207 -55.53 -50.06 -14.47
N LYS A 208 -56.85 -49.95 -14.22
CA LYS A 208 -57.85 -49.90 -15.29
C LYS A 208 -57.78 -48.60 -16.10
N ASP A 209 -57.56 -47.47 -15.45
CA ASP A 209 -57.35 -46.17 -16.10
C ASP A 209 -56.13 -46.22 -17.03
N ARG A 210 -55.01 -46.75 -16.54
CA ARG A 210 -53.81 -47.01 -17.35
C ARG A 210 -54.10 -47.96 -18.51
N GLY A 211 -54.83 -49.05 -18.27
CA GLY A 211 -55.22 -50.02 -19.29
C GLY A 211 -56.08 -49.41 -20.40
N ASN A 212 -57.02 -48.52 -20.04
CA ASN A 212 -57.86 -47.79 -20.98
C ASN A 212 -57.03 -46.86 -21.87
N VAL A 213 -56.09 -46.11 -21.28
CA VAL A 213 -55.18 -45.22 -22.03
C VAL A 213 -54.30 -46.04 -22.98
N LEU A 214 -53.73 -47.14 -22.50
CA LEU A 214 -52.90 -48.02 -23.31
C LEU A 214 -53.68 -48.65 -24.47
N GLY A 215 -54.88 -49.17 -24.21
CA GLY A 215 -55.76 -49.73 -25.23
C GLY A 215 -56.15 -48.71 -26.29
N PHE A 216 -56.37 -47.45 -25.91
CA PHE A 216 -56.56 -46.35 -26.85
C PHE A 216 -55.30 -46.13 -27.71
N LEU A 217 -54.11 -46.04 -27.13
CA LEU A 217 -52.87 -45.83 -27.90
C LEU A 217 -52.57 -46.99 -28.86
N ARG A 218 -52.87 -48.23 -28.45
CA ARG A 218 -52.73 -49.41 -29.32
C ARG A 218 -53.72 -49.40 -30.47
N SER A 219 -54.97 -48.99 -30.24
CA SER A 219 -55.94 -48.85 -31.33
C SER A 219 -55.55 -47.78 -32.33
N LEU A 220 -54.82 -46.73 -31.93
CA LEU A 220 -54.28 -45.75 -32.87
C LEU A 220 -53.15 -46.31 -33.74
N THR A 221 -52.44 -47.30 -33.24
CA THR A 221 -51.22 -47.83 -33.87
C THR A 221 -51.43 -49.17 -34.54
N ASP A 222 -52.68 -49.59 -34.76
CA ASP A 222 -53.01 -50.91 -35.32
C ASP A 222 -52.33 -52.06 -34.53
N GLU A 223 -52.31 -51.94 -33.20
CA GLU A 223 -51.64 -52.87 -32.26
C GLU A 223 -50.10 -52.95 -32.42
N SER A 224 -49.46 -52.02 -33.14
CA SER A 224 -48.01 -52.02 -33.31
C SER A 224 -47.24 -51.51 -32.08
N LEU A 225 -47.90 -50.76 -31.19
CA LEU A 225 -47.30 -50.19 -29.98
C LEU A 225 -47.22 -51.24 -28.87
N LYS A 226 -46.01 -51.51 -28.37
CA LYS A 226 -45.76 -52.50 -27.30
C LYS A 226 -45.71 -51.84 -25.93
N ASP A 227 -45.82 -52.64 -24.88
CA ASP A 227 -45.67 -52.14 -23.51
C ASP A 227 -44.25 -51.65 -23.21
N GLU A 228 -43.25 -52.29 -23.83
CA GLU A 228 -41.84 -51.91 -23.74
C GLU A 228 -41.55 -50.51 -24.31
N ASP A 229 -42.41 -50.03 -25.21
CA ASP A 229 -42.29 -48.70 -25.83
C ASP A 229 -42.71 -47.56 -24.88
N ILE A 230 -43.38 -47.89 -23.77
CA ILE A 230 -43.96 -46.94 -22.82
C ILE A 230 -43.24 -47.03 -21.48
N LEU A 231 -42.55 -45.96 -21.11
CA LEU A 231 -41.90 -45.83 -19.81
C LEU A 231 -42.92 -45.66 -18.69
N LYS A 232 -43.89 -44.74 -18.87
CA LYS A 232 -44.85 -44.39 -17.82
C LYS A 232 -46.10 -43.76 -18.38
N ILE A 233 -47.24 -44.07 -17.74
CA ILE A 233 -48.53 -43.39 -17.94
C ILE A 233 -48.99 -42.92 -16.57
N PHE A 234 -49.34 -41.64 -16.44
CA PHE A 234 -49.87 -41.09 -15.20
C PHE A 234 -50.70 -39.83 -15.45
N ARG A 235 -51.64 -39.53 -14.55
CA ARG A 235 -52.42 -38.28 -14.56
C ARG A 235 -51.66 -37.16 -13.86
N GLN A 236 -51.69 -35.98 -14.45
CA GLN A 236 -51.05 -34.78 -13.91
C GLN A 236 -51.92 -34.15 -12.81
N GLY A 237 -51.31 -33.83 -11.65
CA GLY A 237 -51.98 -33.18 -10.51
C GLY A 237 -52.65 -34.14 -9.53
N LYS A 238 -53.12 -33.62 -8.39
CA LYS A 238 -53.83 -34.40 -7.36
C LYS A 238 -55.25 -34.73 -7.83
N LYS A 239 -55.76 -35.91 -7.45
CA LYS A 239 -57.13 -36.30 -7.78
C LYS A 239 -58.11 -35.32 -7.10
N PRO A 240 -58.98 -34.64 -7.87
CA PRO A 240 -59.93 -33.69 -7.31
C PRO A 240 -61.05 -34.41 -6.53
N SER A 241 -61.58 -33.75 -5.49
CA SER A 241 -62.58 -34.30 -4.57
C SER A 241 -64.04 -34.16 -5.04
N VAL A 242 -64.29 -33.39 -6.10
CA VAL A 242 -65.63 -33.08 -6.64
C VAL A 242 -65.59 -33.18 -8.17
N SER A 243 -66.76 -33.39 -8.80
CA SER A 243 -66.97 -33.41 -10.26
C SER A 243 -66.21 -32.28 -10.94
N SER A 244 -65.11 -32.66 -11.58
CA SER A 244 -64.16 -31.77 -12.23
C SER A 244 -63.72 -32.43 -13.52
N PRO A 245 -63.24 -31.65 -14.51
CA PRO A 245 -62.82 -32.20 -15.78
C PRO A 245 -61.71 -33.26 -15.59
N PRO A 246 -61.67 -34.30 -16.44
CA PRO A 246 -60.65 -35.34 -16.34
C PRO A 246 -59.24 -34.75 -16.38
N ARG A 247 -58.36 -35.19 -15.47
CA ARG A 247 -56.98 -34.68 -15.41
C ARG A 247 -56.21 -35.05 -16.68
N PRO A 248 -55.31 -34.17 -17.18
CA PRO A 248 -54.45 -34.50 -18.31
C PRO A 248 -53.63 -35.77 -18.03
N VAL A 249 -53.56 -36.67 -19.00
CA VAL A 249 -52.72 -37.88 -18.93
C VAL A 249 -51.39 -37.59 -19.60
N ILE A 250 -50.29 -37.82 -18.90
CA ILE A 250 -48.94 -37.78 -19.46
C ILE A 250 -48.53 -39.21 -19.79
N VAL A 251 -48.15 -39.42 -21.05
CA VAL A 251 -47.59 -40.68 -21.54
C VAL A 251 -46.13 -40.43 -21.91
N MET A 252 -45.23 -41.17 -21.30
CA MET A 252 -43.79 -41.11 -21.52
C MET A 252 -43.36 -42.31 -22.35
N PHE A 253 -42.81 -42.07 -23.54
CA PHE A 253 -42.29 -43.11 -24.41
C PHE A 253 -40.79 -43.31 -24.22
N ILE A 254 -40.30 -44.52 -24.47
CA ILE A 254 -38.87 -44.86 -24.32
C ILE A 254 -38.00 -44.12 -25.34
N ASN A 255 -38.53 -43.84 -26.53
CA ASN A 255 -37.83 -43.17 -27.61
C ASN A 255 -38.79 -42.39 -28.52
N LEU A 256 -38.20 -41.60 -29.43
CA LEU A 256 -38.95 -40.81 -30.41
C LEU A 256 -39.76 -41.69 -31.38
N SER A 257 -39.24 -42.86 -31.76
CA SER A 257 -39.90 -43.77 -32.70
C SER A 257 -41.28 -44.22 -32.17
N ALA A 258 -41.35 -44.64 -30.91
CA ALA A 258 -42.59 -45.02 -30.23
C ALA A 258 -43.61 -43.87 -30.20
N LYS A 259 -43.15 -42.65 -29.84
CA LYS A 259 -44.00 -41.45 -29.89
C LYS A 259 -44.52 -41.18 -31.30
N VAL A 260 -43.65 -41.29 -32.32
CA VAL A 260 -43.99 -41.02 -33.72
C VAL A 260 -45.01 -42.03 -34.26
N LEU A 261 -45.01 -43.29 -33.82
CA LEU A 261 -46.03 -44.27 -34.21
C LEU A 261 -47.44 -43.77 -33.85
N VAL A 262 -47.62 -43.28 -32.62
CA VAL A 262 -48.88 -42.71 -32.15
C VAL A 262 -49.20 -41.41 -32.89
N MET A 263 -48.24 -40.49 -33.00
CA MET A 263 -48.46 -39.17 -33.61
C MET A 263 -48.80 -39.26 -35.10
N ARG A 264 -48.17 -40.15 -35.87
CA ARG A 264 -48.46 -40.35 -37.31
C ARG A 264 -49.90 -40.76 -37.57
N ARG A 265 -50.52 -41.48 -36.64
CA ARG A 265 -51.90 -41.97 -36.76
C ARG A 265 -52.92 -41.02 -36.14
N LEU A 266 -52.54 -40.20 -35.16
CA LEU A 266 -53.36 -39.07 -34.69
C LEU A 266 -53.69 -38.08 -35.82
N PHE A 267 -52.79 -37.86 -36.77
CA PHE A 267 -53.07 -37.09 -38.00
C PHE A 267 -54.17 -37.72 -38.88
N ARG A 268 -54.37 -39.05 -38.80
CA ARG A 268 -55.43 -39.77 -39.51
C ARG A 268 -56.74 -39.84 -38.71
N LEU A 269 -56.71 -39.63 -37.38
CA LEU A 269 -57.94 -39.57 -36.56
C LEU A 269 -58.76 -38.31 -36.80
N ALA A 270 -58.15 -37.22 -37.26
CA ALA A 270 -58.92 -36.07 -37.77
C ALA A 270 -59.85 -36.46 -38.94
N LEU A 271 -59.61 -37.63 -39.55
CA LEU A 271 -60.28 -38.14 -40.75
C LEU A 271 -61.07 -39.45 -40.52
N LEU A 272 -61.12 -40.03 -39.31
CA LEU A 272 -61.71 -41.37 -39.11
C LEU A 272 -62.79 -41.46 -38.02
N ASP A 273 -64.01 -41.58 -38.53
CA ASP A 273 -65.10 -42.51 -38.21
C ASP A 273 -65.92 -42.40 -36.90
N GLU A 274 -67.23 -42.61 -37.08
CA GLU A 274 -68.34 -42.38 -36.16
C GLU A 274 -68.28 -43.27 -34.90
N LYS A 275 -67.60 -44.43 -34.99
CA LYS A 275 -67.42 -45.38 -33.88
C LYS A 275 -66.53 -44.90 -32.72
N MET A 276 -65.63 -43.95 -32.95
CA MET A 276 -64.73 -43.45 -31.89
C MET A 276 -65.33 -42.29 -31.08
N ARG A 277 -66.41 -41.66 -31.60
CA ARG A 277 -67.16 -40.56 -30.93
C ARG A 277 -67.91 -41.03 -29.67
N GLU A 278 -68.20 -42.33 -29.55
CA GLU A 278 -68.86 -42.91 -28.37
C GLU A 278 -67.91 -43.22 -27.21
N ARG A 279 -66.61 -43.43 -27.47
CA ARG A 279 -65.62 -43.84 -26.44
C ARG A 279 -64.85 -42.68 -25.82
N CYS A 280 -64.56 -41.64 -26.60
CA CYS A 280 -64.03 -40.38 -26.08
C CYS A 280 -65.25 -39.50 -25.77
N GLY A 281 -65.58 -39.34 -24.50
CA GLY A 281 -66.80 -38.66 -24.03
C GLY A 281 -67.14 -37.39 -24.82
N ARG A 282 -68.44 -37.21 -25.10
CA ARG A 282 -69.07 -36.14 -25.89
C ARG A 282 -68.09 -35.07 -26.39
N ALA A 283 -67.71 -35.18 -27.66
CA ALA A 283 -67.17 -34.05 -28.40
C ALA A 283 -68.07 -32.84 -28.17
N MET A 284 -67.45 -31.66 -28.09
CA MET A 284 -68.12 -30.38 -28.05
C MET A 284 -69.06 -30.27 -29.25
N GLU A 285 -70.33 -30.61 -29.06
CA GLU A 285 -71.41 -30.31 -30.00
C GLU A 285 -71.51 -28.79 -30.03
N ASN A 286 -70.85 -28.17 -31.02
CA ASN A 286 -71.30 -26.97 -31.73
C ASN A 286 -70.13 -26.35 -32.50
N SER A 287 -69.86 -26.90 -33.67
CA SER A 287 -69.31 -26.09 -34.75
C SER A 287 -69.82 -26.66 -36.06
N GLU A 288 -70.68 -25.91 -36.74
CA GLU A 288 -71.19 -26.20 -38.09
C GLU A 288 -70.06 -26.57 -39.08
N ILE A 289 -68.83 -26.16 -38.77
CA ILE A 289 -67.59 -26.41 -39.52
C ILE A 289 -67.23 -27.90 -39.59
N SER A 290 -67.38 -28.67 -38.50
CA SER A 290 -66.95 -30.08 -38.50
C SER A 290 -67.86 -30.97 -39.36
N LYS A 291 -69.18 -30.68 -39.37
CA LYS A 291 -70.14 -31.36 -40.26
C LYS A 291 -69.91 -31.02 -41.73
N ALA A 292 -69.57 -29.77 -42.04
CA ALA A 292 -69.32 -29.33 -43.42
C ALA A 292 -68.04 -29.96 -44.02
N CYS A 293 -66.95 -30.08 -43.26
CA CYS A 293 -65.71 -30.71 -43.73
C CYS A 293 -65.90 -32.22 -44.05
N TYR A 294 -66.68 -32.94 -43.24
CA TYR A 294 -66.96 -34.36 -43.46
C TYR A 294 -67.78 -34.63 -44.73
N GLN A 295 -68.76 -33.77 -45.04
CA GLN A 295 -69.61 -33.92 -46.23
C GLN A 295 -68.90 -33.54 -47.55
N THR A 296 -67.81 -32.77 -47.46
CA THR A 296 -67.09 -32.23 -48.61
C THR A 296 -65.82 -33.01 -48.97
N GLY A 297 -65.40 -33.98 -48.13
CA GLY A 297 -64.18 -34.75 -48.36
C GLY A 297 -62.89 -33.94 -48.19
N LEU A 298 -62.93 -32.88 -47.38
CA LEU A 298 -61.82 -31.94 -47.20
C LEU A 298 -60.82 -32.43 -46.14
N ASN A 299 -59.55 -32.60 -46.53
CA ASN A 299 -58.48 -33.02 -45.64
C ASN A 299 -57.83 -31.81 -44.92
N LEU A 300 -58.15 -31.62 -43.64
CA LEU A 300 -57.65 -30.49 -42.83
C LEU A 300 -56.57 -30.94 -41.82
N GLY A 301 -55.46 -30.20 -41.76
CA GLY A 301 -54.44 -30.32 -40.72
C GLY A 301 -54.40 -29.09 -39.80
N LEU A 302 -54.19 -29.30 -38.50
CA LEU A 302 -53.90 -28.23 -37.52
C LEU A 302 -52.67 -28.64 -36.70
N LEU A 303 -51.60 -27.84 -36.76
CA LEU A 303 -50.33 -28.13 -36.08
C LEU A 303 -49.80 -26.92 -35.32
N ASN A 304 -49.47 -27.11 -34.05
CA ASN A 304 -48.61 -26.17 -33.33
C ASN A 304 -47.15 -26.53 -33.61
N ILE A 305 -46.44 -25.67 -34.32
CA ILE A 305 -45.09 -25.98 -34.81
C ILE A 305 -43.98 -25.27 -34.04
N ARG A 306 -44.30 -24.27 -33.21
CA ARG A 306 -43.41 -23.40 -32.43
C ARG A 306 -42.37 -22.59 -33.20
N PHE A 307 -41.85 -23.09 -34.32
CA PHE A 307 -40.82 -22.44 -35.12
C PHE A 307 -40.76 -23.10 -36.49
N ILE A 308 -41.15 -22.36 -37.54
CA ILE A 308 -41.21 -22.90 -38.91
C ILE A 308 -39.83 -23.14 -39.52
N ARG A 309 -38.81 -22.34 -39.15
CA ARG A 309 -37.48 -22.43 -39.77
C ARG A 309 -36.77 -23.76 -39.57
N SER A 310 -37.13 -24.51 -38.54
CA SER A 310 -36.54 -25.83 -38.26
C SER A 310 -37.43 -27.01 -38.68
N LYS A 311 -38.58 -26.76 -39.31
CA LYS A 311 -39.58 -27.81 -39.61
C LYS A 311 -40.21 -27.68 -41.00
N TYR A 312 -39.71 -26.79 -41.85
CA TYR A 312 -40.32 -26.50 -43.15
C TYR A 312 -40.39 -27.74 -44.05
N ASP A 313 -39.40 -28.62 -43.99
CA ASP A 313 -39.31 -29.91 -44.67
C ASP A 313 -40.44 -30.86 -44.25
N ILE A 314 -40.66 -31.02 -42.94
CA ILE A 314 -41.73 -31.86 -42.40
C ILE A 314 -43.10 -31.32 -42.81
N ILE A 315 -43.28 -30.00 -42.81
CA ILE A 315 -44.53 -29.37 -43.25
C ILE A 315 -44.77 -29.58 -44.75
N HIS A 316 -43.72 -29.43 -45.56
CA HIS A 316 -43.80 -29.68 -47.00
C HIS A 316 -44.24 -31.11 -47.30
N ASP A 317 -43.68 -32.10 -46.59
CA ASP A 317 -44.07 -33.50 -46.73
C ASP A 317 -45.52 -33.72 -46.30
N LEU A 318 -45.96 -33.11 -45.20
CA LEU A 318 -47.36 -33.22 -44.75
C LEU A 318 -48.35 -32.65 -45.76
N LEU A 319 -48.04 -31.50 -46.36
CA LEU A 319 -48.87 -30.89 -47.39
C LEU A 319 -48.89 -31.72 -48.69
N SER A 320 -47.80 -32.40 -49.00
CA SER A 320 -47.69 -33.28 -50.16
C SER A 320 -48.43 -34.61 -49.98
N ASN A 321 -48.73 -35.01 -48.74
CA ASN A 321 -49.41 -36.26 -48.40
C ASN A 321 -50.93 -36.05 -48.20
N ASP A 322 -51.60 -35.54 -49.24
CA ASP A 322 -53.05 -35.40 -49.37
C ASP A 322 -53.79 -34.41 -48.45
N LEU A 323 -53.11 -33.47 -47.78
CA LEU A 323 -53.81 -32.37 -47.10
C LEU A 323 -54.36 -31.35 -48.10
N ASP A 324 -55.58 -30.86 -47.88
CA ASP A 324 -56.20 -29.81 -48.68
C ASP A 324 -55.97 -28.42 -48.07
N ILE A 325 -56.02 -28.34 -46.74
CA ILE A 325 -55.78 -27.14 -45.94
C ILE A 325 -54.96 -27.53 -44.70
N CYS A 326 -53.97 -26.73 -44.34
CA CYS A 326 -53.16 -26.92 -43.14
C CYS A 326 -52.97 -25.61 -42.38
N VAL A 327 -53.40 -25.57 -41.13
CA VAL A 327 -53.25 -24.43 -40.23
C VAL A 327 -52.10 -24.70 -39.28
N LEU A 328 -51.11 -23.82 -39.29
CA LEU A 328 -49.97 -23.84 -38.40
C LEU A 328 -50.12 -22.74 -37.36
N THR A 329 -49.90 -23.07 -36.08
CA THR A 329 -49.93 -22.12 -34.97
C THR A 329 -48.58 -22.04 -34.27
N GLU A 330 -48.34 -20.93 -33.57
CA GLU A 330 -47.05 -20.60 -32.97
C GLU A 330 -45.92 -20.77 -33.99
N THR A 331 -46.02 -20.10 -35.12
CA THR A 331 -45.11 -20.33 -36.24
C THR A 331 -43.79 -19.56 -36.09
N TRP A 332 -43.78 -18.49 -35.27
CA TRP A 332 -42.61 -17.67 -34.93
C TRP A 332 -41.86 -17.14 -36.16
N HIS A 333 -42.58 -16.92 -37.26
CA HIS A 333 -42.05 -16.25 -38.44
C HIS A 333 -42.20 -14.74 -38.28
N GLY A 334 -41.18 -13.99 -38.72
CA GLY A 334 -41.10 -12.54 -38.56
C GLY A 334 -41.70 -11.72 -39.69
N SER A 335 -41.97 -12.37 -40.82
CA SER A 335 -42.37 -11.75 -42.07
C SER A 335 -43.00 -12.79 -42.98
N SER A 336 -43.97 -12.38 -43.80
CA SER A 336 -44.56 -13.20 -44.88
C SER A 336 -43.52 -13.59 -45.93
N ASP A 337 -42.38 -12.90 -45.99
CA ASP A 337 -41.25 -13.22 -46.86
C ASP A 337 -40.25 -14.21 -46.26
N ASP A 338 -40.49 -14.75 -45.05
CA ASP A 338 -39.60 -15.74 -44.45
C ASP A 338 -39.43 -16.95 -45.39
N ILE A 339 -38.18 -17.24 -45.74
CA ILE A 339 -37.86 -18.26 -46.73
C ILE A 339 -38.40 -19.64 -46.33
N SER A 340 -38.49 -19.91 -45.03
CA SER A 340 -38.96 -21.19 -44.49
C SER A 340 -40.46 -21.40 -44.71
N VAL A 341 -41.23 -20.31 -44.75
CA VAL A 341 -42.66 -20.33 -45.10
C VAL A 341 -42.81 -20.75 -46.56
N LYS A 342 -42.01 -20.15 -47.44
CA LYS A 342 -42.01 -20.48 -48.87
C LYS A 342 -41.50 -21.90 -49.14
N LEU A 343 -40.46 -22.34 -48.45
CA LEU A 343 -39.92 -23.70 -48.58
C LEU A 343 -40.86 -24.78 -48.06
N ALA A 344 -41.70 -24.46 -47.07
CA ALA A 344 -42.72 -25.38 -46.57
C ALA A 344 -43.88 -25.60 -47.55
N MET A 345 -44.06 -24.72 -48.55
CA MET A 345 -45.18 -24.77 -49.47
C MET A 345 -44.87 -25.61 -50.72
N PRO A 346 -45.52 -26.77 -50.94
CA PRO A 346 -45.35 -27.54 -52.16
C PRO A 346 -46.06 -26.88 -53.36
N TYR A 347 -45.72 -27.36 -54.56
CA TYR A 347 -46.37 -26.91 -55.79
C TYR A 347 -47.89 -27.18 -55.76
N GLY A 348 -48.67 -26.22 -56.25
CA GLY A 348 -50.14 -26.31 -56.25
C GLY A 348 -50.82 -25.84 -54.97
N PHE A 349 -50.06 -25.30 -54.01
CA PHE A 349 -50.56 -24.64 -52.82
C PHE A 349 -50.30 -23.14 -52.85
N SER A 350 -51.11 -22.43 -52.07
CA SER A 350 -50.94 -21.04 -51.67
C SER A 350 -50.97 -20.98 -50.15
N PHE A 351 -50.53 -19.86 -49.59
CA PHE A 351 -50.61 -19.63 -48.16
C PHE A 351 -51.14 -18.23 -47.82
N MET A 352 -51.63 -18.11 -46.61
CA MET A 352 -51.88 -16.84 -45.94
C MET A 352 -51.29 -16.91 -44.54
N ASP A 353 -50.71 -15.82 -44.09
CA ASP A 353 -50.16 -15.70 -42.75
C ASP A 353 -50.79 -14.54 -41.99
N TYR A 354 -50.72 -14.65 -40.67
CA TYR A 354 -51.12 -13.60 -39.75
C TYR A 354 -50.03 -13.39 -38.71
N LEU A 355 -49.38 -12.23 -38.81
CA LEU A 355 -48.35 -11.79 -37.87
C LEU A 355 -49.00 -11.13 -36.66
N ARG A 356 -48.39 -11.30 -35.48
CA ARG A 356 -48.86 -10.60 -34.27
C ARG A 356 -48.61 -9.10 -34.41
N PRO A 357 -49.64 -8.23 -34.27
CA PRO A 357 -49.48 -6.79 -34.43
C PRO A 357 -48.47 -6.13 -33.47
N HIS A 358 -48.26 -6.72 -32.30
CA HIS A 358 -47.42 -6.16 -31.23
C HIS A 358 -46.15 -6.98 -30.94
N ASP A 359 -45.92 -8.06 -31.69
CA ASP A 359 -44.77 -8.93 -31.48
C ASP A 359 -44.40 -9.68 -32.77
N PRO A 360 -43.85 -8.96 -33.77
CA PRO A 360 -43.63 -9.51 -35.11
C PRO A 360 -42.68 -10.71 -35.10
N ASN A 361 -41.77 -10.83 -34.11
CA ASN A 361 -40.79 -11.92 -34.06
C ASN A 361 -41.35 -13.27 -33.57
N HIS A 362 -42.63 -13.33 -33.21
CA HIS A 362 -43.27 -14.52 -32.62
C HIS A 362 -44.50 -15.01 -33.43
N GLY A 363 -44.54 -14.73 -34.74
CA GLY A 363 -45.59 -15.08 -35.73
C GLY A 363 -46.67 -16.08 -35.30
N GLU A 364 -47.94 -15.74 -35.57
CA GLU A 364 -49.06 -16.41 -34.91
C GLU A 364 -49.55 -17.63 -35.69
N ILE A 365 -49.99 -17.41 -36.94
CA ILE A 365 -50.72 -18.41 -37.72
C ILE A 365 -50.26 -18.37 -39.18
N ILE A 366 -50.10 -19.54 -39.80
CA ILE A 366 -49.99 -19.70 -41.25
C ILE A 366 -51.04 -20.70 -41.70
N VAL A 367 -51.76 -20.42 -42.77
CA VAL A 367 -52.73 -21.31 -43.39
C VAL A 367 -52.27 -21.62 -44.81
N TYR A 368 -51.86 -22.87 -45.05
CA TYR A 368 -51.62 -23.40 -46.39
C TYR A 368 -52.89 -24.02 -46.94
N PHE A 369 -53.14 -23.87 -48.24
CA PHE A 369 -54.31 -24.43 -48.91
C PHE A 369 -54.02 -24.70 -50.38
N LYS A 370 -54.65 -25.72 -50.97
CA LYS A 370 -54.53 -26.00 -52.41
C LYS A 370 -55.10 -24.84 -53.23
N ASN A 371 -54.48 -24.55 -54.38
CA ASN A 371 -54.87 -23.45 -55.29
C ASN A 371 -56.29 -23.58 -55.87
N VAL A 372 -56.94 -24.74 -55.71
CA VAL A 372 -58.34 -24.93 -56.06
C VAL A 372 -59.28 -24.12 -55.16
N PHE A 373 -58.83 -23.76 -53.96
CA PHE A 373 -59.58 -22.93 -53.01
C PHE A 373 -59.30 -21.44 -53.24
N LYS A 374 -60.37 -20.65 -53.25
CA LYS A 374 -60.29 -19.18 -53.33
C LYS A 374 -60.48 -18.59 -51.95
N VAL A 375 -59.52 -17.78 -51.51
CA VAL A 375 -59.68 -17.03 -50.26
C VAL A 375 -60.38 -15.71 -50.53
N LYS A 376 -61.47 -15.47 -49.80
CA LYS A 376 -62.13 -14.17 -49.76
C LYS A 376 -61.39 -13.32 -48.72
N LYS A 377 -60.78 -12.22 -49.17
CA LYS A 377 -60.16 -11.24 -48.28
C LYS A 377 -61.20 -10.46 -47.51
#